data_AF-A0A2V6AY12-F1
#
_entry.id   AF-A0A2V6AY12-F1
#
_cell.length_a   1.000
_cell.length_b   1.000
_cell.length_c   1.000
_cell.angle_alpha   90.00
_cell.angle_beta   90.00
_cell.angle_gamma   90.00
#
_symmetry.space_group_name_H-M   'P 1'
#
loop_
_entity.id
_entity.type
_entity.pdbx_description
1 polymer ?
#
loop_
_entity_poly.entity_id
_entity_poly.type
_entity_poly.pdbx_seq_one_letter_code
_entity_poly.pdbx_strand_id
1 'polypeptide(L)'
;MIASRLVNILSGAAFLLLALFLITSCDRPPQDRFQGYVEGEFVYVASALAGQLESLQVRRGDQVKTGDLLFALDETAEKAALDQARAALVLSEAEFARQEKLFRMGPA
;
A
#
# COMPACT_ATOMS: atom_id res chain seq x y z
N MET A 1 -67.24 -49.75 -2.87
CA MET A 1 -66.46 -49.63 -1.61
C MET A 1 -64.96 -49.90 -1.77
N ILE A 2 -64.49 -50.70 -2.73
CA ILE A 2 -63.05 -51.01 -2.93
C ILE A 2 -62.29 -49.83 -3.58
N ALA A 3 -62.91 -49.16 -4.56
CA ALA A 3 -62.31 -48.04 -5.29
C ALA A 3 -62.01 -46.80 -4.41
N SER A 4 -62.90 -46.46 -3.46
CA SER A 4 -62.71 -45.32 -2.55
C SER A 4 -61.63 -45.56 -1.50
N ARG A 5 -61.39 -46.83 -1.12
CA ARG A 5 -60.29 -47.20 -0.21
C ARG A 5 -58.93 -47.11 -0.91
N LEU A 6 -58.86 -47.47 -2.20
CA LEU A 6 -57.65 -47.33 -3.03
C LEU A 6 -57.25 -45.87 -3.24
N VAL A 7 -58.22 -44.99 -3.51
CA VAL A 7 -57.99 -43.54 -3.65
C VAL A 7 -57.46 -42.93 -2.35
N ASN A 8 -58.04 -43.29 -1.19
CA ASN A 8 -57.59 -42.78 0.10
C ASN A 8 -56.16 -43.25 0.47
N ILE A 9 -55.79 -44.49 0.12
CA ILE A 9 -54.43 -45.00 0.34
C ILE A 9 -53.42 -44.27 -0.55
N LEU A 10 -53.77 -44.01 -1.81
CA LEU A 10 -52.91 -43.30 -2.77
C LEU A 10 -52.71 -41.83 -2.36
N SER A 11 -53.77 -41.15 -1.92
CA SER A 11 -53.70 -39.78 -1.38
C SER A 11 -52.87 -39.71 -0.09
N GLY A 12 -52.99 -40.69 0.80
CA GLY A 12 -52.19 -40.77 2.02
C GLY A 12 -50.70 -40.96 1.73
N ALA A 13 -50.35 -41.84 0.77
CA ALA A 13 -48.96 -42.06 0.35
C ALA A 13 -48.35 -40.81 -0.31
N ALA A 14 -49.12 -40.08 -1.12
CA ALA A 14 -48.66 -38.82 -1.73
C ALA A 14 -48.40 -37.74 -0.67
N PHE A 15 -49.26 -37.64 0.35
CA PHE A 15 -49.08 -36.69 1.45
C PHE A 15 -47.85 -37.04 2.31
N LEU A 16 -47.61 -38.34 2.54
CA LEU A 16 -46.43 -38.82 3.26
C LEU A 16 -45.13 -38.56 2.49
N LEU A 17 -45.12 -38.80 1.18
CA LEU A 17 -43.97 -38.52 0.30
C LEU A 17 -43.67 -37.02 0.23
N LEU A 18 -44.69 -36.18 0.12
CA LEU A 18 -44.54 -34.73 0.14
C LEU A 18 -43.99 -34.24 1.50
N ALA A 19 -44.48 -34.81 2.60
CA ALA A 19 -43.99 -34.51 3.93
C ALA A 19 -42.51 -34.92 4.11
N LEU A 20 -42.11 -36.10 3.61
CA LEU A 20 -40.70 -36.52 3.62
C LEU A 20 -39.83 -35.56 2.81
N PHE A 21 -40.28 -35.16 1.62
CA PHE A 21 -39.53 -34.26 0.74
C PHE A 21 -39.32 -32.88 1.37
N LEU A 22 -40.33 -32.37 2.08
CA LEU A 22 -40.26 -31.10 2.80
C LEU A 22 -39.25 -31.15 3.96
N ILE A 23 -39.11 -32.30 4.64
CA ILE A 23 -38.18 -32.46 5.77
C ILE A 23 -36.73 -32.60 5.29
N THR A 24 -36.49 -33.21 4.13
CA THR A 24 -35.13 -33.41 3.58
C THR A 24 -34.56 -32.19 2.85
N SER A 25 -35.37 -31.17 2.57
CA SER A 25 -34.96 -29.97 1.82
C SER A 25 -34.19 -28.93 2.67
N CYS A 26 -34.00 -29.19 3.97
CA CYS A 26 -33.30 -28.27 4.86
C CYS A 26 -31.78 -28.49 4.73
N ASP A 27 -31.18 -27.90 3.70
CA ASP A 27 -29.73 -27.88 3.53
C ASP A 27 -29.11 -26.77 4.40
N ARG A 28 -28.09 -27.12 5.19
CA ARG A 28 -27.42 -26.16 6.09
C ARG A 28 -26.33 -25.45 5.31
N PRO A 29 -26.37 -24.11 5.20
CA PRO A 29 -25.30 -23.41 4.50
C PRO A 29 -23.97 -23.67 5.20
N PRO A 30 -22.86 -23.78 4.44
CA PRO A 30 -21.53 -24.02 4.99
C PRO A 30 -21.19 -22.94 6.02
N GLN A 31 -20.73 -23.39 7.20
CA GLN A 31 -20.47 -22.56 8.38
C GLN A 31 -19.12 -21.80 8.30
N ASP A 32 -18.37 -21.97 7.21
CA ASP A 32 -17.04 -21.36 6.99
C ASP A 32 -17.13 -19.94 6.44
N ARG A 33 -18.15 -19.18 6.85
CA ARG A 33 -18.34 -17.78 6.48
C ARG A 33 -18.26 -16.91 7.72
N PHE A 34 -17.16 -16.19 7.83
CA PHE A 34 -16.93 -15.23 8.89
C PHE A 34 -17.20 -13.83 8.35
N GLN A 35 -17.93 -13.03 9.12
CA GLN A 35 -18.08 -11.62 8.84
C GLN A 35 -16.88 -10.89 9.42
N GLY A 36 -16.22 -10.09 8.60
CA GLY A 36 -15.04 -9.34 9.00
C GLY A 36 -14.86 -8.11 8.12
N TYR A 37 -14.13 -7.15 8.64
CA TYR A 37 -13.73 -5.95 7.92
C TYR A 37 -12.23 -5.99 7.66
N VAL A 38 -11.82 -5.47 6.51
CA VAL A 38 -10.41 -5.26 6.20
C VAL A 38 -10.06 -3.86 6.65
N GLU A 39 -9.12 -3.76 7.57
CA GLU A 39 -8.54 -2.50 8.00
C GLU A 39 -7.25 -2.24 7.20
N GLY A 40 -7.02 -0.98 6.86
CA GLY A 40 -5.80 -0.53 6.21
C GLY A 40 -5.22 0.65 6.96
N GLU A 41 -3.90 0.70 7.07
CA GLU A 41 -3.18 1.86 7.59
C GLU A 41 -2.84 2.80 6.44
N PHE A 42 -3.25 4.06 6.57
CA PHE A 42 -2.96 5.10 5.58
C PHE A 42 -1.94 6.08 6.15
N VAL A 43 -0.94 6.39 5.34
CA VAL A 43 0.09 7.36 5.68
C VAL A 43 0.08 8.51 4.70
N TYR A 44 0.31 9.71 5.20
CA TYR A 44 0.54 10.90 4.38
C TYR A 44 2.02 11.02 4.10
N VAL A 45 2.40 10.85 2.83
CA VAL A 45 3.80 10.98 2.40
C VAL A 45 4.02 12.39 1.85
N ALA A 46 5.01 13.09 2.39
CA ALA A 46 5.38 14.44 1.99
C ALA A 46 6.89 14.65 2.13
N SER A 47 7.41 15.68 1.46
CA SER A 47 8.79 16.14 1.65
C SER A 47 8.94 16.82 3.00
N ALA A 48 10.10 16.65 3.65
CA ALA A 48 10.45 17.40 4.84
C ALA A 48 10.70 18.90 4.57
N LEU A 49 11.00 19.23 3.30
CA LEU A 49 11.22 20.59 2.83
C LEU A 49 10.03 21.06 1.99
N ALA A 50 9.65 22.33 2.17
CA ALA A 50 8.70 22.99 1.28
C ALA A 50 9.40 23.38 -0.03
N GLY A 51 8.68 23.28 -1.15
CA GLY A 51 9.22 23.65 -2.45
C GLY A 51 8.16 23.57 -3.55
N GLN A 52 8.50 24.05 -4.74
CA GLN A 52 7.64 23.94 -5.91
C GLN A 52 7.71 22.52 -6.46
N LEU A 53 6.55 21.92 -6.75
CA LEU A 53 6.49 20.61 -7.40
C LEU A 53 7.02 20.73 -8.83
N GLU A 54 8.07 19.98 -9.14
CA GLU A 54 8.63 19.89 -10.50
C GLU A 54 7.96 18.75 -11.28
N SER A 55 7.82 17.57 -10.65
CA SER A 55 7.20 16.41 -11.31
C SER A 55 6.45 15.51 -10.33
N LEU A 56 5.41 14.83 -10.83
CA LEU A 56 4.64 13.82 -10.13
C LEU A 56 4.65 12.53 -10.95
N GLN A 57 5.21 11.46 -10.40
CA GLN A 57 5.50 10.22 -11.12
C GLN A 57 4.49 9.10 -10.83
N VAL A 58 3.50 9.37 -9.99
CA VAL A 58 2.51 8.39 -9.55
C VAL A 58 1.09 8.91 -9.73
N ARG A 59 0.16 7.98 -9.88
CA ARG A 59 -1.27 8.24 -9.96
C ARG A 59 -2.01 7.39 -8.95
N ARG A 60 -3.26 7.78 -8.68
CA ARG A 60 -4.12 7.03 -7.77
C ARG A 60 -4.31 5.59 -8.25
N GLY A 61 -4.09 4.64 -7.35
CA GLY A 61 -4.22 3.21 -7.62
C GLY A 61 -2.93 2.52 -8.06
N ASP A 62 -1.87 3.28 -8.32
CA ASP A 62 -0.56 2.70 -8.63
C ASP A 62 0.01 1.98 -7.40
N GLN A 63 0.63 0.81 -7.62
CA GLN A 63 1.39 0.11 -6.59
C GLN A 63 2.85 0.56 -6.65
N VAL A 64 3.40 0.99 -5.51
CA VAL A 64 4.77 1.48 -5.38
C VAL A 64 5.55 0.65 -4.38
N LYS A 65 6.86 0.60 -4.55
CA LYS A 65 7.82 -0.07 -3.67
C LYS A 65 8.65 0.95 -2.91
N THR A 66 9.30 0.50 -1.84
CA THR A 66 10.24 1.33 -1.09
C THR A 66 11.39 1.79 -2.00
N GLY A 67 11.64 3.10 -2.02
CA GLY A 67 12.65 3.73 -2.87
C GLY A 67 12.13 4.23 -4.20
N ASP A 68 10.87 3.96 -4.57
CA ASP A 68 10.28 4.49 -5.78
C ASP A 68 10.11 6.02 -5.68
N LEU A 69 10.48 6.72 -6.76
CA LEU A 69 10.34 8.17 -6.86
C LEU A 69 8.86 8.52 -7.04
N LEU A 70 8.26 9.18 -6.03
CA LEU A 70 6.86 9.59 -6.08
C LEU A 70 6.67 10.96 -6.73
N PHE A 71 7.50 11.92 -6.35
CA PHE A 71 7.51 13.28 -6.88
C PHE A 71 8.89 13.91 -6.69
N ALA A 72 9.17 14.96 -7.46
CA ALA A 72 10.37 15.80 -7.30
C ALA A 72 9.96 17.24 -7.06
N LEU A 73 10.74 17.93 -6.22
CA LEU A 73 10.64 19.38 -6.02
C LEU A 73 11.75 20.06 -6.81
N ASP A 74 11.53 21.31 -7.21
CA ASP A 74 12.59 22.14 -7.80
C ASP A 74 13.77 22.27 -6.82
N GLU A 75 14.94 21.82 -7.27
CA GLU A 75 16.19 21.74 -6.49
C GLU A 75 17.24 22.78 -6.92
N THR A 76 16.84 23.79 -7.71
CA THR A 76 17.78 24.76 -8.29
C THR A 76 18.57 25.53 -7.24
N ALA A 77 17.90 25.98 -6.16
CA ALA A 77 18.55 26.74 -5.09
C ALA A 77 19.49 25.86 -4.26
N GLU A 78 19.08 24.63 -3.98
CA GLU A 78 19.81 23.62 -3.23
C GLU A 78 21.09 23.22 -3.96
N LYS A 79 21.00 23.01 -5.29
CA LYS A 79 22.18 22.78 -6.14
C LYS A 79 23.14 23.95 -6.12
N ALA A 80 22.64 25.18 -6.28
CA ALA A 80 23.49 26.37 -6.24
C ALA A 80 24.20 26.52 -4.89
N ALA A 81 23.49 26.30 -3.78
CA ALA A 81 24.07 26.34 -2.44
C ALA A 81 25.12 25.23 -2.22
N LEU A 82 24.84 24.02 -2.70
CA LEU A 82 25.78 22.90 -2.64
C LEU A 82 27.06 23.19 -3.43
N ASP A 83 26.95 23.76 -4.63
CA ASP A 83 28.10 24.10 -5.46
C ASP A 83 28.92 25.24 -4.85
N GLN A 84 28.27 26.25 -4.26
CA GLN A 84 28.95 27.29 -3.49
C GLN A 84 29.71 26.70 -2.29
N ALA A 85 29.09 25.80 -1.54
CA ALA A 85 29.73 25.16 -0.38
C ALA A 85 30.93 24.30 -0.80
N ARG A 86 30.83 23.57 -1.93
CA ARG A 86 31.94 22.80 -2.51
C ARG A 86 33.10 23.70 -2.93
N ALA A 87 32.82 24.83 -3.58
CA ALA A 87 33.85 25.77 -3.96
C ALA A 87 34.57 26.36 -2.73
N ALA A 88 33.82 26.69 -1.68
CA ALA A 88 34.39 27.17 -0.42
C ALA A 88 35.26 26.12 0.28
N LEU A 89 34.85 24.84 0.23
CA LEU A 89 35.64 23.73 0.76
C LEU A 89 36.98 23.62 0.03
N VAL A 90 36.98 23.61 -1.31
CA VAL A 90 38.20 23.52 -2.13
C VAL A 90 39.17 24.67 -1.82
N LEU A 91 38.66 25.90 -1.69
CA LEU A 91 39.48 27.04 -1.32
C LEU A 91 40.12 26.85 0.06
N SER A 92 39.32 26.45 1.05
CA SER A 92 39.76 26.26 2.44
C SER A 92 40.83 25.16 2.55
N GLU A 93 40.66 24.06 1.82
CA GLU A 93 41.64 22.97 1.76
C GLU A 93 42.97 23.42 1.13
N ALA A 94 42.90 24.20 0.05
CA ALA A 94 44.09 24.75 -0.59
C ALA A 94 44.84 25.74 0.32
N GLU A 95 44.11 26.58 1.05
CA GLU A 95 44.68 27.49 2.04
C GLU A 95 45.32 26.74 3.20
N PHE A 96 44.65 25.72 3.74
CA PHE A 96 45.19 24.87 4.79
C PHE A 96 46.48 24.17 4.34
N ALA A 97 46.48 23.54 3.16
CA ALA A 97 47.66 22.88 2.61
C ALA A 97 48.81 23.86 2.38
N ARG A 98 48.52 25.10 1.96
CA ARG A 98 49.51 26.17 1.83
C ARG A 98 50.10 26.55 3.20
N GLN A 99 49.26 26.75 4.21
CA GLN A 99 49.68 27.10 5.56
C GLN A 99 50.51 25.97 6.19
N GLU A 100 50.11 24.72 6.00
CA GLU A 100 50.84 23.55 6.50
C GLU A 100 52.25 23.45 5.88
N LYS A 101 52.36 23.66 4.56
CA LYS A 101 53.66 23.70 3.89
C LYS A 101 54.53 24.83 4.43
N LEU A 102 53.97 26.03 4.62
CA LEU A 102 54.70 27.17 5.16
C LEU A 102 55.21 26.90 6.58
N PHE A 103 54.37 26.31 7.43
CA PHE A 103 54.75 25.92 8.79
C PHE A 103 55.91 24.92 8.80
N ARG A 104 55.88 23.91 7.92
CA ARG A 104 56.95 22.91 7.82
C ARG A 104 58.29 23.46 7.31
N MET A 105 58.29 24.53 6.52
CA MET A 105 59.52 25.09 5.95
C MET A 105 60.34 25.92 6.95
N GLY A 106 59.73 26.37 8.06
CA GLY A 106 60.39 27.20 9.07
C GLY A 106 60.76 28.61 8.58
N PRO A 107 60.88 29.61 9.47
CA PRO A 107 61.45 30.90 9.09
C PRO A 107 62.95 30.72 8.77
N ALA A 108 63.39 31.36 7.68
CA ALA A 108 64.78 31.38 7.23
C ALA A 108 65.73 32.00 8.27
#